data_AF-A0A7V6PZ57-F1
#
_entry.id   AF-A0A7V6PZ57-F1
#
_cell.length_a   1.000
_cell.length_b   1.000
_cell.length_c   1.000
_cell.angle_alpha   90.00
_cell.angle_beta   90.00
_cell.angle_gamma   90.00
#
_symmetry.space_group_name_H-M   'P 1'
#
loop_
_entity.id
_entity.type
_entity.pdbx_description
1 polymer ?
#
loop_
_entity_poly.entity_id
_entity_poly.type
_entity_poly.pdbx_seq_one_letter_code
_entity_poly.pdbx_strand_id
1 'polypeptide(L)' 'MECFDCGNCKSGNIAYFCPAKNDFIMNEEIKNTVIEKTRSGWKKGLPNYETHRRKNRKEIEV' A
#
# COMPACT_ATOMS: atom_id res chain seq x y z
N MET A 1 22.25 -7.47 23.72
CA MET A 1 21.02 -6.66 23.85
C MET A 1 19.88 -7.63 24.06
N GLU A 2 19.08 -7.44 25.10
CA GLU A 2 17.91 -8.28 25.38
C GLU A 2 16.79 -7.98 24.38
N CYS A 3 16.19 -9.04 23.84
CA CYS A 3 14.96 -8.95 23.06
C CYS A 3 13.78 -8.98 24.04
N PHE A 4 12.84 -8.05 23.89
CA PHE A 4 11.61 -8.03 24.70
C PHE A 4 10.50 -8.93 24.17
N ASP A 5 10.77 -9.74 23.14
CA ASP A 5 9.81 -10.64 22.48
C ASP A 5 8.47 -9.99 22.10
N CYS A 6 8.50 -8.70 21.79
CA CYS A 6 7.33 -7.90 21.41
C CYS A 6 6.67 -8.31 20.08
N GLY A 7 7.27 -9.21 19.30
CA GLY A 7 6.68 -9.74 18.06
C GLY A 7 6.64 -8.76 16.86
N ASN A 8 7.03 -7.50 17.04
CA ASN A 8 6.93 -6.47 16.00
C ASN A 8 7.69 -6.82 14.70
N CYS A 9 8.83 -7.52 14.82
CA CYS A 9 9.61 -7.98 13.67
C CYS A 9 8.88 -8.99 12.77
N LYS A 10 7.85 -9.67 13.28
CA LYS A 10 7.05 -10.68 12.56
C LYS A 10 5.76 -10.14 11.96
N SER A 11 5.49 -8.83 12.11
CA SER A 11 4.22 -8.20 11.72
C SER A 11 4.00 -8.06 10.21
N GLY A 12 4.99 -8.39 9.37
CA GLY A 12 4.87 -8.24 7.92
C GLY A 12 5.04 -6.80 7.41
N ASN A 13 5.42 -5.87 8.29
CA ASN A 13 5.65 -4.47 7.92
C ASN A 13 7.09 -4.20 7.45
N ILE A 14 7.24 -3.31 6.46
CA ILE A 14 8.54 -2.88 5.92
C ILE A 14 9.42 -2.23 6.99
N ALA A 15 8.80 -1.55 7.95
CA ALA A 15 9.47 -0.99 9.12
C ALA A 15 8.69 -1.37 10.38
N TYR A 16 9.40 -1.63 11.47
CA TYR A 16 8.80 -1.96 12.75
C TYR A 16 9.56 -1.29 13.89
N PHE A 17 8.86 -0.94 14.96
CA PHE A 17 9.48 -0.36 16.15
C PHE A 17 10.07 -1.45 17.05
N CYS A 18 11.33 -1.29 17.46
CA CYS A 18 12.00 -2.18 18.38
C CYS A 18 12.21 -1.49 19.74
N PRO A 19 11.47 -1.87 20.80
CA PRO A 19 11.60 -1.24 22.11
C PRO A 19 13.01 -1.41 22.72
N ALA A 20 13.71 -2.50 22.41
CA ALA A 20 15.08 -2.75 22.86
C ALA A 20 16.10 -1.76 22.25
N LYS A 21 15.82 -1.25 21.05
CA LYS A 21 16.63 -0.22 20.41
C LYS A 21 16.03 1.19 20.53
N ASN A 22 14.80 1.28 21.04
CA ASN A 22 13.99 2.49 21.07
C ASN A 22 13.96 3.23 19.72
N ASP A 23 13.87 2.47 18.61
CA ASP A 23 13.93 3.01 17.25
C ASP A 23 13.15 2.15 16.24
N PHE A 24 12.87 2.72 15.07
CA PHE A 24 12.30 2.01 13.92
C PHE A 24 13.39 1.29 13.13
N ILE A 25 13.21 -0.02 12.98
CA ILE A 25 14.10 -0.89 12.20
C ILE A 25 13.41 -1.24 10.88
N MET A 26 14.15 -1.14 9.78
CA MET A 26 13.71 -1.61 8.47
C MET A 26 13.83 -3.14 8.40
N ASN A 27 12.76 -3.81 7.98
CA ASN A 27 12.75 -5.25 7.79
C ASN A 27 13.37 -5.62 6.43
N GLU A 28 14.58 -6.17 6.45
CA GLU A 28 15.34 -6.53 5.24
C GLU A 28 14.66 -7.64 4.43
N GLU A 29 14.00 -8.61 5.08
CA GLU A 29 13.29 -9.71 4.40
C GLU A 29 12.16 -9.17 3.52
N ILE A 30 11.41 -8.19 4.04
CA ILE A 30 10.24 -7.60 3.36
C ILE A 30 10.68 -6.55 2.34
N LYS A 31 11.79 -5.84 2.59
CA LYS A 31 12.35 -4.85 1.66
C LYS A 31 12.66 -5.44 0.28
N ASN A 32 13.02 -6.72 0.23
CA ASN A 32 13.35 -7.42 -1.02
C ASN A 32 12.11 -7.90 -1.78
N THR A 33 10.93 -7.86 -1.17
CA THR A 33 9.67 -8.21 -1.85
C THR A 33 9.20 -7.05 -2.71
N VAL A 34 9.10 -7.29 -4.03
CA VAL A 34 8.54 -6.32 -4.96
C VAL A 34 7.03 -6.26 -4.73
N ILE A 35 6.58 -5.25 -4.01
CA ILE A 35 5.14 -4.97 -3.86
C ILE A 35 4.68 -4.25 -5.13
N GLU A 36 4.02 -4.98 -6.03
CA GLU A 36 3.33 -4.37 -7.16
C GLU A 36 2.24 -3.43 -6.65
N LYS A 37 2.41 -2.13 -6.91
CA LYS A 37 1.38 -1.14 -6.60
C LYS A 37 0.22 -1.32 -7.58
N THR A 38 -0.75 -2.15 -7.22
CA THR A 38 -2.03 -2.21 -7.92
C THR A 38 -2.78 -0.91 -7.71
N ARG A 39 -2.67 0.01 -8.67
CA ARG A 39 -3.48 1.23 -8.68
C ARG A 39 -4.88 0.87 -9.20
N SER A 40 -5.78 0.47 -8.30
CA SER A 40 -7.20 0.45 -8.61
C SER A 40 -7.72 1.90 -8.64
N GLY A 41 -8.33 2.30 -9.74
CA GLY A 41 -8.85 3.66 -9.86
C GLY A 41 -9.30 4.09 -11.26
N TRP A 42 -9.90 5.26 -11.29
CA TRP A 42 -10.41 5.95 -12.47
C TRP A 42 -9.26 6.45 -13.36
N LYS A 43 -8.68 5.58 -14.18
CA LYS A 43 -7.61 5.93 -15.12
C LYS A 43 -8.19 6.42 -16.44
N LYS A 44 -7.76 7.61 -16.88
CA LYS A 44 -8.03 8.14 -18.23
C LYS A 44 -7.67 7.10 -19.29
N GLY A 45 -8.59 6.81 -20.20
CA GLY A 45 -8.45 5.79 -21.24
C GLY A 45 -9.03 4.42 -20.90
N LEU A 46 -9.44 4.15 -19.64
CA LEU A 46 -10.23 2.96 -19.34
C LEU A 46 -11.69 3.15 -19.81
N PRO A 47 -12.36 2.13 -20.37
CA PRO A 47 -13.75 2.24 -20.80
C PRO A 47 -14.69 2.73 -19.69
N ASN A 48 -14.54 2.19 -18.48
CA ASN A 48 -15.34 2.60 -17.33
C ASN A 48 -15.13 4.09 -16.99
N TYR A 49 -13.89 4.57 -17.08
CA TYR A 49 -13.55 5.98 -16.86
C TYR A 49 -14.28 6.90 -17.85
N GLU A 50 -14.27 6.55 -19.14
CA GLU A 50 -14.96 7.35 -20.15
C GLU A 50 -16.47 7.31 -19.98
N THR A 51 -17.05 6.15 -19.68
CA THR A 51 -18.50 6.03 -19.41
C THR A 51 -18.90 6.89 -18.22
N HIS A 52 -18.15 6.83 -17.11
CA HIS A 52 -18.41 7.66 -15.94
C HIS A 52 -18.24 9.17 -16.24
N ARG A 53 -17.19 9.56 -16.98
CA ARG A 53 -16.96 10.95 -17.42
C ARG A 53 -18.13 11.47 -18.26
N ARG A 54 -18.59 10.67 -19.23
CA ARG A 54 -19.70 11.02 -20.14
C ARG A 54 -21.02 11.13 -19.39
N LYS A 55 -21.31 10.21 -18.47
CA LYS A 55 -22.47 10.29 -17.56
C LYS A 55 -22.46 11.57 -16.73
N ASN A 56 -21.35 11.90 -16.08
CA ASN A 56 -21.24 13.12 -15.28
C ASN A 56 -21.39 14.41 -16.10
N ARG A 57 -20.93 14.40 -17.36
CA ARG A 57 -21.09 15.54 -18.28
C ARG A 57 -22.44 15.56 -18.99
N LYS A 58 -23.32 14.61 -18.74
CA LYS A 58 -24.61 14.42 -19.45
C LYS A 58 -24.43 14.36 -20.97
N GLU A 59 -23.28 13.85 -21.42
CA GLU A 59 -22.99 13.59 -22.84
C GLU A 59 -23.76 12.36 -23.35
N ILE A 60 -24.30 11.54 -22.43
CA ILE A 60 -25.12 10.36 -22.71
C ILE A 60 -26.35 10.44 -21.79
N GLU A 61 -27.55 10.30 -22.36
CA GLU A 61 -28.76 10.04 -21.59
C GLU A 61 -28.72 8.59 -21.07
N VAL A 62 -28.84 8.43 -19.75
CA VAL A 62 -28.92 7.10 -19.09
C VAL A 62 -30.39 6.71 -19.00
#